data_AF-A0A914Q8E2-F1
#
_entry.id   AF-A0A914Q8E2-F1
#
_cell.length_a   1.000
_cell.length_b   1.000
_cell.length_c   1.000
_cell.angle_alpha   90.00
_cell.angle_beta   90.00
_cell.angle_gamma   90.00
#
_symmetry.space_group_name_H-M   'P 1'
#
loop_
_entity.id
_entity.type
_entity.pdbx_description
1 polymer ?
#
loop_
_entity_poly.entity_id
_entity_poly.type
_entity_poly.pdbx_seq_one_letter_code
_entity_poly.pdbx_strand_id
1 'polypeptide(L)'
;MKIDPEISSLKSLIAVLKSEVSNDHSKIEKLESEIQELKLDHKNVVPNKNDNNFHVSTEDDENNDRNEKSEAIRSSRNKAAIVYKKIDESKKQQQQKEESKSGFGSSSCPARKLFYSNEGDIQMLHAYEIIPFDNKNGGVWYQGFEITYDKEKIKQEEPLEVFVVPHSHNDPGKRFFIWQIATGNNNNKFQN
;
A
#
# COMPACT_ATOMS: atom_id res chain seq x y z
N MET A 1 58.46 16.28 34.52
CA MET A 1 57.85 16.70 33.24
C MET A 1 56.41 17.06 33.54
N LYS A 2 56.01 18.34 33.40
CA LYS A 2 54.62 18.77 33.56
C LYS A 2 53.89 18.39 32.26
N ILE A 3 52.83 17.61 32.38
CA ILE A 3 51.97 17.26 31.24
C ILE A 3 51.15 18.52 30.91
N ASP A 4 51.14 18.92 29.65
CA ASP A 4 50.41 20.11 29.21
C ASP A 4 48.92 20.00 29.56
N PRO A 5 48.28 21.09 30.04
CA PRO A 5 46.90 21.06 30.54
C PRO A 5 45.89 20.58 29.49
N GLU A 6 46.16 20.85 28.20
CA GLU A 6 45.35 20.36 27.08
C GLU A 6 45.40 18.83 26.93
N ILE A 7 46.57 18.22 27.14
CA ILE A 7 46.74 16.76 27.07
C ILE A 7 45.98 16.09 28.22
N SER A 8 45.93 16.71 29.39
CA SER A 8 45.15 16.22 30.53
C SER A 8 43.64 16.28 30.25
N SER A 9 43.18 17.36 29.62
CA SER A 9 41.77 17.53 29.24
C SER A 9 41.35 16.49 28.20
N LEU A 10 42.16 16.29 27.15
CA LEU A 10 41.90 15.30 26.10
C LEU A 10 41.85 13.87 26.66
N LYS A 11 42.72 13.52 27.60
CA LYS A 11 42.69 12.20 28.26
C LYS A 11 41.39 11.98 29.04
N SER A 12 40.89 13.01 29.72
CA SER A 12 39.61 12.96 30.43
C SER A 12 38.45 12.74 29.45
N LEU A 13 38.41 13.50 28.35
CA LEU A 13 37.37 13.36 27.33
C LEU A 13 37.37 11.96 26.68
N ILE A 14 38.56 11.42 26.37
CA ILE A 14 38.70 10.06 25.84
C ILE A 14 38.17 9.02 26.84
N ALA A 15 38.39 9.21 28.14
CA ALA A 15 37.86 8.30 29.16
C ALA A 15 36.33 8.33 29.21
N VAL A 16 35.73 9.53 29.12
CA VAL A 16 34.26 9.70 29.07
C VAL A 16 33.69 9.04 27.82
N LEU A 17 34.24 9.32 26.64
CA LEU A 17 33.77 8.73 25.38
C LEU A 17 33.87 7.20 25.38
N LYS A 18 34.94 6.63 25.97
CA LYS A 18 35.05 5.17 26.13
C LYS A 18 33.96 4.60 27.03
N SER A 19 33.60 5.31 28.10
CA SER A 19 32.52 4.88 28.99
C SER A 19 31.15 4.93 28.32
N GLU A 20 30.91 5.93 27.47
CA GLU A 20 29.66 6.09 26.73
C GLU A 20 29.51 5.03 25.65
N VAL A 21 30.58 4.77 24.89
CA VAL A 21 30.62 3.66 23.91
C VAL A 21 30.37 2.32 24.57
N SER A 22 30.94 2.08 25.76
CA SER A 22 30.68 0.85 26.52
C SER A 22 29.22 0.71 26.93
N ASN A 23 28.59 1.80 27.38
CA ASN A 23 27.18 1.79 27.76
C ASN A 23 26.26 1.54 26.56
N ASP A 24 26.55 2.15 25.41
CA ASP A 24 25.76 1.94 24.21
C ASP A 24 25.91 0.52 23.68
N HIS A 25 27.10 -0.07 23.79
CA HIS A 25 27.31 -1.47 23.45
C HIS A 25 26.41 -2.40 24.28
N SER A 26 26.31 -2.18 25.60
CA SER A 26 25.41 -2.98 26.46
C SER A 26 23.93 -2.80 26.13
N LYS A 27 23.51 -1.61 25.67
CA LYS A 27 22.12 -1.41 25.20
C LYS A 27 21.85 -2.18 23.91
N ILE A 28 22.82 -2.20 22.99
CA ILE A 28 22.72 -2.93 21.73
C ILE A 28 22.59 -4.43 21.99
N GLU A 29 23.46 -5.00 22.83
CA GLU A 29 23.37 -6.43 23.19
C GLU A 29 22.01 -6.80 23.79
N LYS A 30 21.44 -5.93 24.63
CA LYS A 30 20.12 -6.15 25.21
C LYS A 30 19.02 -6.13 24.15
N LEU A 31 19.03 -5.17 23.23
CA LEU A 31 18.08 -5.09 22.12
C LEU A 31 18.22 -6.28 21.15
N GLU A 32 19.44 -6.74 20.90
CA GLU A 32 19.71 -7.92 20.07
C GLU A 32 19.12 -9.19 20.69
N SER A 33 19.23 -9.36 22.01
CA SER A 33 18.60 -10.47 22.73
C SER A 33 17.08 -10.44 22.66
N GLU A 34 16.46 -9.26 22.80
CA GLU A 34 15.00 -9.08 22.72
C GLU A 34 14.46 -9.38 21.30
N ILE A 35 15.18 -8.94 20.26
CA ILE A 35 14.85 -9.27 18.87
C ILE A 35 14.96 -10.77 18.61
N GLN A 36 15.91 -11.46 19.24
CA GLN A 36 16.10 -12.90 19.08
C GLN A 36 14.95 -13.69 19.71
N GLU A 37 14.46 -13.28 20.88
CA GLU A 37 13.28 -13.86 21.53
C GLU A 37 12.01 -13.65 20.68
N LEU A 38 11.76 -12.43 20.21
CA LEU A 38 10.60 -12.13 19.35
C LEU A 38 10.61 -12.91 18.02
N LYS A 39 11.79 -13.17 17.44
CA LYS A 39 11.93 -14.00 16.24
C LYS A 39 11.59 -15.47 16.51
N LEU A 40 11.88 -15.99 17.70
CA LEU A 40 11.52 -17.35 18.09
C LEU A 40 10.01 -17.50 18.26
N ASP A 41 9.35 -16.51 18.85
CA ASP A 41 7.89 -16.51 19.04
C ASP A 41 7.15 -16.49 17.69
N HIS A 42 7.63 -15.69 16.72
CA HIS A 42 7.05 -15.66 15.38
C HIS A 42 7.19 -16.98 14.60
N LYS A 43 8.22 -17.80 14.87
CA LYS A 43 8.41 -19.10 14.20
C LYS A 43 7.41 -20.17 14.68
N ASN A 44 6.85 -20.01 15.87
CA ASN A 44 5.87 -20.94 16.45
C ASN A 44 4.42 -20.64 16.03
N VAL A 45 4.15 -19.47 15.43
CA VAL A 45 2.80 -19.05 14.98
C VAL A 45 2.59 -19.31 13.48
N VAL A 46 3.65 -19.54 12.71
CA VAL A 46 3.53 -19.91 11.28
C VAL A 46 3.52 -21.43 11.17
N PRO A 47 2.35 -22.07 10.93
CA PRO A 47 2.35 -23.49 10.62
C PRO A 47 3.12 -23.74 9.33
N ASN A 48 4.01 -24.71 9.46
CA ASN A 48 4.84 -25.31 8.44
C ASN A 48 4.04 -25.68 7.18
N LYS A 49 4.08 -24.86 6.12
CA LYS A 49 3.72 -25.29 4.76
C LYS A 49 4.93 -25.97 4.13
N ASN A 50 5.25 -27.14 4.65
CA ASN A 50 6.09 -28.09 3.93
C ASN A 50 5.25 -28.80 2.87
N ASP A 51 5.97 -29.23 1.84
CA ASP A 51 5.59 -30.28 0.88
C ASP A 51 4.74 -29.85 -0.31
N ASN A 52 5.43 -29.53 -1.41
CA ASN A 52 4.96 -29.89 -2.75
C ASN A 52 6.11 -30.56 -3.50
N ASN A 53 6.26 -31.85 -3.18
CA ASN A 53 6.85 -32.80 -4.10
C ASN A 53 5.87 -32.93 -5.28
N PHE A 54 6.29 -32.49 -6.46
CA PHE A 54 5.51 -32.56 -7.69
C PHE A 54 5.34 -34.04 -8.09
N HIS A 55 4.22 -34.64 -7.73
CA HIS A 55 3.78 -35.92 -8.27
C HIS A 55 2.63 -35.64 -9.25
N VAL A 56 2.91 -35.82 -10.53
CA VAL A 56 1.90 -35.87 -11.59
C VAL A 56 1.05 -37.11 -11.34
N SER A 57 -0.25 -36.90 -11.16
CA SER A 57 -1.24 -37.96 -11.32
C SER A 57 -2.37 -37.40 -12.18
N THR A 58 -2.64 -38.15 -13.23
CA THR A 58 -3.60 -37.95 -14.30
C THR A 58 -5.05 -37.91 -13.80
N GLU A 59 -5.84 -37.07 -14.48
CA GLU A 59 -7.25 -37.20 -14.88
C GLU A 59 -8.19 -37.97 -13.93
N ASP A 60 -9.12 -37.22 -13.30
CA ASP A 60 -10.56 -37.49 -13.17
C ASP A 60 -11.10 -36.87 -11.88
N ASP A 61 -11.79 -35.71 -11.94
CA ASP A 61 -12.84 -35.27 -10.97
C ASP A 61 -13.30 -33.80 -11.23
N GLU A 62 -14.04 -33.57 -12.33
CA GLU A 62 -14.46 -32.21 -12.76
C GLU A 62 -15.75 -31.65 -12.15
N ASN A 63 -16.42 -32.32 -11.22
CA ASN A 63 -17.82 -31.99 -10.88
C ASN A 63 -18.11 -31.33 -9.52
N ASN A 64 -17.11 -31.07 -8.65
CA ASN A 64 -17.37 -30.44 -7.34
C ASN A 64 -16.87 -28.99 -7.21
N ASP A 65 -15.94 -28.55 -8.06
CA ASP A 65 -15.23 -27.26 -7.93
C ASP A 65 -16.01 -26.06 -8.53
N ARG A 66 -17.01 -26.32 -9.38
CA ARG A 66 -17.84 -25.27 -9.99
C ARG A 66 -18.78 -24.60 -8.97
N ASN A 67 -19.14 -25.29 -7.88
CA ASN A 67 -20.09 -24.77 -6.90
C ASN A 67 -19.42 -23.77 -5.93
N GLU A 68 -18.24 -24.07 -5.39
CA GLU A 68 -17.50 -23.18 -4.47
C GLU A 68 -17.01 -21.89 -5.17
N LYS A 69 -16.52 -21.99 -6.41
CA LYS A 69 -16.08 -20.83 -7.19
C LYS A 69 -17.25 -19.88 -7.50
N SER A 70 -18.45 -20.42 -7.70
CA SER A 70 -19.67 -19.63 -7.93
C SER A 70 -20.15 -18.89 -6.67
N GLU A 71 -19.96 -19.48 -5.48
CA GLU A 71 -20.28 -18.87 -4.19
C GLU A 71 -19.28 -17.77 -3.80
N ALA A 72 -18.00 -17.94 -4.09
CA ALA A 72 -16.99 -16.90 -3.89
C ALA A 72 -17.23 -15.65 -4.75
N ILE A 73 -17.65 -15.85 -6.01
CA ILE A 73 -18.02 -14.76 -6.93
C ILE A 73 -19.31 -14.06 -6.48
N ARG A 74 -20.32 -14.82 -6.02
CA ARG A 74 -21.57 -14.27 -5.45
C ARG A 74 -21.31 -13.49 -4.15
N SER A 75 -20.43 -14.00 -3.29
CA SER A 75 -19.97 -13.34 -2.06
C SER A 75 -19.23 -12.02 -2.36
N SER A 76 -18.48 -11.95 -3.46
CA SER A 76 -17.75 -10.75 -3.85
C SER A 76 -18.66 -9.66 -4.46
N ARG A 77 -19.66 -10.06 -5.27
CA ARG A 77 -20.70 -9.14 -5.78
C ARG A 77 -21.56 -8.54 -4.66
N ASN A 78 -21.83 -9.32 -3.62
CA ASN A 78 -22.55 -8.84 -2.44
C ASN A 78 -21.76 -7.76 -1.68
N LYS A 79 -20.42 -7.80 -1.67
CA LYS A 79 -19.59 -6.82 -0.95
C LYS A 79 -19.64 -5.44 -1.60
N ALA A 80 -19.56 -5.35 -2.93
CA ALA A 80 -19.70 -4.08 -3.63
C ALA A 80 -21.10 -3.46 -3.38
N ALA A 81 -22.17 -4.26 -3.46
CA ALA A 81 -23.53 -3.81 -3.16
C ALA A 81 -23.71 -3.36 -1.69
N ILE A 82 -23.04 -4.01 -0.73
CA ILE A 82 -23.02 -3.60 0.68
C ILE A 82 -22.30 -2.27 0.86
N VAL A 83 -21.20 -2.03 0.15
CA VAL A 83 -20.48 -0.74 0.20
C VAL A 83 -21.38 0.39 -0.29
N TYR A 84 -22.05 0.23 -1.43
CA TYR A 84 -22.99 1.24 -1.92
C TYR A 84 -24.18 1.48 -0.98
N LYS A 85 -24.73 0.43 -0.35
CA LYS A 85 -25.81 0.58 0.65
C LYS A 85 -25.34 1.27 1.93
N LYS A 86 -24.14 0.95 2.42
CA LYS A 86 -23.55 1.61 3.60
C LYS A 86 -23.24 3.08 3.35
N ILE A 87 -22.84 3.45 2.12
CA ILE A 87 -22.63 4.83 1.68
C ILE A 87 -23.95 5.61 1.64
N ASP A 88 -25.05 4.98 1.23
CA ASP A 88 -26.38 5.63 1.20
C ASP A 88 -26.98 5.79 2.61
N GLU A 89 -26.74 4.81 3.50
CA GLU A 89 -27.19 4.84 4.90
C GLU A 89 -26.43 5.87 5.75
N SER A 90 -25.13 6.06 5.52
CA SER A 90 -24.31 7.09 6.19
C SER A 90 -24.66 8.52 5.72
N LYS A 91 -25.06 8.71 4.45
CA LYS A 91 -25.61 9.98 3.95
C LYS A 91 -26.88 10.40 4.69
N LYS A 92 -27.74 9.45 5.06
CA LYS A 92 -28.97 9.71 5.86
C LYS A 92 -28.68 10.12 7.31
N GLN A 93 -27.58 9.65 7.90
CA GLN A 93 -27.21 9.97 9.29
C GLN A 93 -26.52 11.34 9.42
N GLN A 94 -25.87 11.84 8.37
CA GLN A 94 -25.23 13.16 8.39
C GLN A 94 -26.24 14.33 8.28
N GLN A 95 -27.43 14.10 7.71
CA GLN A 95 -28.49 15.13 7.64
C GLN A 95 -29.22 15.38 8.98
N GLN A 96 -29.08 14.51 9.98
CA GLN A 96 -29.81 14.64 11.27
C GLN A 96 -28.97 15.23 12.41
N LYS A 97 -27.71 15.62 12.17
CA LYS A 97 -26.78 16.09 13.23
C LYS A 97 -26.32 17.55 13.04
N GLU A 98 -27.19 18.41 12.51
CA GLU A 98 -26.92 19.86 12.41
C GLU A 98 -27.90 20.75 13.19
N GLU A 99 -28.74 20.20 14.07
CA GLU A 99 -29.53 21.01 14.99
C GLU A 99 -28.96 20.98 16.40
N SER A 100 -28.53 22.17 16.85
CA SER A 100 -28.20 22.60 18.21
C SER A 100 -26.73 22.56 18.67
N LYS A 101 -26.08 23.73 18.59
CA LYS A 101 -25.24 24.45 19.61
C LYS A 101 -24.24 25.36 18.88
N SER A 102 -24.62 26.59 18.54
CA SER A 102 -24.55 27.83 19.36
C SER A 102 -23.13 28.41 19.54
N GLY A 103 -22.90 29.57 18.88
CA GLY A 103 -22.08 30.65 19.42
C GLY A 103 -20.62 30.74 18.96
N PHE A 104 -20.36 31.30 17.78
CA PHE A 104 -19.09 31.99 17.50
C PHE A 104 -19.29 33.11 16.47
N GLY A 105 -18.59 34.23 16.66
CA GLY A 105 -18.89 35.55 16.11
C GLY A 105 -19.05 35.68 14.59
N SER A 106 -19.90 36.64 14.22
CA SER A 106 -20.50 36.89 12.91
C SER A 106 -19.57 37.55 11.87
N SER A 107 -18.39 36.97 11.61
CA SER A 107 -17.58 37.39 10.45
C SER A 107 -16.79 36.25 9.81
N SER A 108 -17.29 35.02 9.90
CA SER A 108 -16.69 33.91 9.17
C SER A 108 -17.26 33.86 7.76
N CYS A 109 -16.40 34.05 6.76
CA CYS A 109 -16.76 34.00 5.35
C CYS A 109 -17.48 32.67 5.02
N PRO A 110 -18.68 32.69 4.42
CA PRO A 110 -19.45 31.48 4.11
C PRO A 110 -18.75 30.55 3.11
N ALA A 111 -17.67 31.02 2.46
CA ALA A 111 -16.83 30.22 1.57
C ALA A 111 -16.44 28.88 2.20
N ARG A 112 -16.08 28.87 3.49
CA ARG A 112 -15.71 27.62 4.19
C ARG A 112 -16.86 26.62 4.25
N LYS A 113 -18.11 27.06 4.47
CA LYS A 113 -19.27 26.15 4.55
C LYS A 113 -19.63 25.59 3.16
N LEU A 114 -19.45 26.37 2.10
CA LEU A 114 -19.59 25.93 0.71
C LEU A 114 -18.49 24.92 0.29
N PHE A 115 -17.31 24.96 0.92
CA PHE A 115 -16.25 23.98 0.66
C PHE A 115 -16.38 22.67 1.47
N TYR A 116 -17.28 22.62 2.47
CA TYR A 116 -17.53 21.39 3.25
C TYR A 116 -18.75 20.60 2.77
N SER A 117 -19.65 21.20 1.98
CA SER A 117 -20.70 20.48 1.26
C SER A 117 -20.07 19.72 0.09
N ASN A 118 -19.51 18.55 0.39
CA ASN A 118 -19.03 17.62 -0.62
C ASN A 118 -20.25 16.94 -1.27
N GLU A 119 -20.81 17.58 -2.31
CA GLU A 119 -21.92 17.05 -3.11
C GLU A 119 -21.49 15.90 -4.05
N GLY A 120 -20.24 15.45 -3.97
CA GLY A 120 -19.77 14.31 -4.75
C GLY A 120 -20.44 13.01 -4.34
N ASP A 121 -20.72 12.14 -5.32
CA ASP A 121 -21.25 10.81 -5.05
C ASP A 121 -20.35 10.01 -4.09
N ILE A 122 -19.03 10.19 -4.23
CA ILE A 122 -17.98 9.54 -3.44
C ILE A 122 -17.18 10.61 -2.70
N GLN A 123 -17.19 10.52 -1.37
CA GLN A 123 -16.28 11.26 -0.52
C GLN A 123 -15.14 10.34 -0.07
N MET A 124 -13.89 10.67 -0.41
CA MET A 124 -12.74 9.76 -0.20
C MET A 124 -12.50 9.44 1.28
N LEU A 125 -12.68 10.42 2.19
CA LEU A 125 -12.55 10.16 3.63
C LEU A 125 -13.56 9.11 4.09
N HIS A 126 -14.79 9.18 3.58
CA HIS A 126 -15.82 8.20 3.90
C HIS A 126 -15.55 6.84 3.25
N ALA A 127 -15.01 6.81 2.03
CA ALA A 127 -14.59 5.57 1.38
C ALA A 127 -13.51 4.83 2.20
N TYR A 128 -12.58 5.56 2.82
CA TYR A 128 -11.56 4.98 3.70
C TYR A 128 -12.16 4.31 4.95
N GLU A 129 -13.28 4.79 5.47
CA GLU A 129 -13.96 4.18 6.63
C GLU A 129 -14.63 2.85 6.27
N ILE A 130 -15.01 2.67 5.00
CA ILE A 130 -15.83 1.53 4.55
C ILE A 130 -14.99 0.44 3.88
N ILE A 131 -13.91 0.80 3.19
CA ILE A 131 -13.07 -0.14 2.46
C ILE A 131 -12.23 -0.97 3.46
N PRO A 132 -12.24 -2.31 3.38
CA PRO A 132 -11.52 -3.17 4.33
C PRO A 132 -10.01 -3.24 4.08
N PHE A 133 -9.53 -2.78 2.92
CA PHE A 133 -8.11 -2.81 2.51
C PHE A 133 -7.45 -4.21 2.55
N ASP A 134 -8.24 -5.28 2.36
CA ASP A 134 -7.73 -6.65 2.26
C ASP A 134 -6.77 -6.81 1.06
N ASN A 135 -5.58 -7.40 1.29
CA ASN A 135 -4.63 -7.74 0.22
C ASN A 135 -4.84 -9.18 -0.29
N LYS A 136 -5.99 -9.45 -0.90
CA LYS A 136 -6.32 -10.77 -1.46
C LYS A 136 -5.70 -10.94 -2.84
N ASN A 137 -5.34 -12.18 -3.17
CA ASN A 137 -4.86 -12.52 -4.51
C ASN A 137 -6.04 -12.61 -5.49
N GLY A 138 -6.08 -11.71 -6.47
CA GLY A 138 -7.11 -11.64 -7.52
C GLY A 138 -6.88 -12.56 -8.73
N GLY A 139 -5.80 -13.35 -8.74
CA GLY A 139 -5.42 -14.21 -9.88
C GLY A 139 -4.55 -13.47 -10.89
N VAL A 140 -4.90 -13.53 -12.18
CA VAL A 140 -4.14 -12.87 -13.26
C VAL A 140 -4.08 -11.35 -13.06
N TRP A 141 -5.17 -10.75 -12.58
CA TRP A 141 -5.18 -9.38 -12.09
C TRP A 141 -5.02 -9.38 -10.57
N TYR A 142 -3.77 -9.28 -10.09
CA TYR A 142 -3.40 -9.59 -8.71
C TYR A 142 -4.14 -8.78 -7.63
N GLN A 143 -4.39 -7.49 -7.86
CA GLN A 143 -5.09 -6.61 -6.93
C GLN A 143 -6.59 -6.46 -7.23
N GLY A 144 -7.13 -7.25 -8.15
CA GLY A 144 -8.52 -7.17 -8.59
C GLY A 144 -9.25 -8.50 -8.44
N PHE A 145 -10.05 -8.82 -9.46
CA PHE A 145 -10.85 -10.05 -9.52
C PHE A 145 -11.03 -10.50 -10.97
N GLU A 146 -11.53 -11.73 -11.17
CA GLU A 146 -11.84 -12.28 -12.49
C GLU A 146 -12.98 -11.49 -13.16
N ILE A 147 -12.66 -10.79 -14.26
CA ILE A 147 -13.63 -10.00 -15.02
C ILE A 147 -14.35 -10.92 -16.01
N THR A 148 -15.68 -10.96 -15.94
CA THR A 148 -16.55 -11.73 -16.84
C THR A 148 -17.55 -10.81 -17.53
N TYR A 149 -17.80 -11.03 -18.81
CA TYR A 149 -18.79 -10.28 -19.58
C TYR A 149 -19.66 -11.21 -20.44
N ASP A 150 -20.90 -10.81 -20.67
CA ASP A 150 -21.85 -11.56 -21.51
C ASP A 150 -21.67 -11.18 -22.98
N LYS A 151 -21.22 -12.14 -23.78
CA LYS A 151 -20.95 -11.95 -25.20
C LYS A 151 -22.21 -11.64 -25.99
N GLU A 152 -23.35 -12.22 -25.63
CA GLU A 152 -24.61 -11.99 -26.37
C GLU A 152 -25.20 -10.62 -26.06
N LYS A 153 -25.03 -10.15 -24.81
CA LYS A 153 -25.42 -8.79 -24.43
C LYS A 153 -24.59 -7.73 -25.16
N ILE A 154 -23.27 -7.90 -25.21
CA ILE A 154 -22.38 -6.94 -25.88
C ILE A 154 -22.67 -6.83 -27.38
N LYS A 155 -23.05 -7.92 -28.05
CA LYS A 155 -23.42 -7.88 -29.48
C LYS A 155 -24.65 -7.02 -29.77
N GLN A 156 -25.52 -6.83 -28.78
CA GLN A 156 -26.74 -6.01 -28.90
C GLN A 156 -26.51 -4.54 -28.56
N GLU A 157 -25.40 -4.23 -27.88
CA GLU A 157 -25.02 -2.87 -27.51
C GLU A 157 -24.27 -2.19 -28.66
N GLU A 158 -24.05 -0.87 -28.55
CA GLU A 158 -23.28 -0.13 -29.55
C GLU A 158 -21.83 -0.66 -29.63
N PRO A 159 -21.20 -0.65 -30.82
CA PRO A 159 -19.82 -1.12 -30.96
C PRO A 159 -18.86 -0.39 -30.03
N LEU A 160 -18.03 -1.14 -29.30
CA LEU A 160 -17.01 -0.56 -28.44
C LEU A 160 -15.92 0.11 -29.28
N GLU A 161 -15.80 1.43 -29.14
CA GLU A 161 -14.72 2.20 -29.75
C GLU A 161 -13.44 2.05 -28.94
N VAL A 162 -12.37 1.53 -29.58
CA VAL A 162 -11.09 1.28 -28.93
C VAL A 162 -10.02 2.19 -29.51
N PHE A 163 -9.47 3.07 -28.67
CA PHE A 163 -8.32 3.92 -29.01
C PHE A 163 -7.05 3.34 -28.41
N VAL A 164 -6.11 2.93 -29.27
CA VAL A 164 -4.77 2.53 -28.85
C VAL A 164 -3.88 3.77 -28.81
N VAL A 165 -3.49 4.19 -27.61
CA VAL A 165 -2.69 5.40 -27.40
C VAL A 165 -1.21 5.03 -27.23
N PRO A 166 -0.34 5.26 -28.24
CA PRO A 166 1.09 5.09 -28.06
C PRO A 166 1.64 6.15 -27.09
N HIS A 167 2.46 5.74 -26.12
CA HIS A 167 3.08 6.65 -25.15
C HIS A 167 4.53 6.27 -24.84
N SER A 168 5.35 7.25 -24.46
CA SER A 168 6.73 7.08 -24.00
C SER A 168 6.94 7.89 -22.73
N HIS A 169 7.12 7.20 -21.61
CA HIS A 169 7.33 7.82 -20.30
C HIS A 169 8.80 8.21 -20.15
N ASN A 170 9.09 9.50 -20.16
CA ASN A 170 10.46 10.03 -20.04
C ASN A 170 10.62 10.67 -18.67
N ASP A 171 11.11 9.89 -17.72
CA ASP A 171 11.33 10.37 -16.37
C ASP A 171 12.44 11.43 -16.34
N PRO A 172 12.16 12.64 -15.81
CA PRO A 172 13.17 13.70 -15.72
C PRO A 172 14.25 13.40 -14.65
N GLY A 173 14.23 12.23 -14.03
CA GLY A 173 15.24 11.79 -13.07
C GLY A 173 14.79 10.51 -12.38
N LYS A 174 15.19 9.34 -12.89
CA LYS A 174 14.92 8.06 -12.20
C LYS A 174 16.12 7.16 -11.93
N ARG A 175 17.31 7.49 -12.44
CA ARG A 175 18.63 6.98 -11.96
C ARG A 175 19.81 7.30 -12.89
N PHE A 176 19.57 7.85 -14.08
CA PHE A 176 20.63 8.34 -14.96
C PHE A 176 20.68 9.86 -14.94
N PHE A 177 21.90 10.41 -14.86
CA PHE A 177 22.16 11.82 -15.08
C PHE A 177 21.53 12.18 -16.43
N ILE A 178 20.62 13.16 -16.45
CA ILE A 178 19.79 13.55 -17.61
C ILE A 178 20.62 13.70 -18.90
N TRP A 179 21.89 14.07 -18.75
CA TRP A 179 22.84 14.26 -19.85
C TRP A 179 23.11 12.97 -20.67
N GLN A 180 23.15 11.79 -20.06
CA GLN A 180 23.52 10.55 -20.78
C GLN A 180 22.41 9.99 -21.67
N ILE A 181 21.15 10.37 -21.43
CA ILE A 181 19.99 9.96 -22.25
C ILE A 181 19.79 10.95 -23.41
N ALA A 182 20.02 12.25 -23.19
CA ALA A 182 19.81 13.29 -24.20
C ALA A 182 20.96 13.40 -25.20
N THR A 183 22.21 13.17 -24.77
CA THR A 183 23.37 13.19 -25.67
C THR A 183 23.77 11.75 -25.97
N GLY A 184 23.47 11.29 -27.18
CA GLY A 184 23.92 10.00 -27.68
C GLY A 184 25.40 9.79 -27.41
N ASN A 185 25.73 8.62 -26.86
CA ASN A 185 27.10 8.18 -26.59
C ASN A 185 27.86 8.06 -27.91
N ASN A 186 28.49 9.13 -28.39
CA ASN A 186 29.33 9.16 -29.60
C ASN A 186 30.70 8.53 -29.36
N ASN A 187 30.76 7.37 -28.71
CA ASN A 187 31.98 6.58 -28.57
C ASN A 187 32.02 5.45 -29.61
N ASN A 188 31.76 5.78 -30.88
CA ASN A 188 32.37 5.05 -31.99
C ASN A 188 33.73 5.70 -32.27
N LYS A 189 34.69 5.46 -31.37
CA LYS A 189 36.09 5.61 -31.70
C LYS A 189 36.46 4.38 -32.50
N PHE A 190 36.43 4.51 -33.83
CA PHE A 190 37.11 3.59 -34.74
C PHE A 190 38.55 3.41 -34.25
N GLN A 191 38.86 2.25 -33.68
CA GLN A 191 40.22 1.73 -33.65
C GLN A 191 40.33 0.77 -34.83
N ASN A 192 40.91 1.29 -35.92
CA ASN A 192 41.70 0.49 -36.85
C ASN A 192 43.12 0.38 -36.29
#